data_AF-A0A2M7V8K1-F1
#
_entry.id   AF-A0A2M7V8K1-F1
#
_cell.length_a   1.000
_cell.length_b   1.000
_cell.length_c   1.000
_cell.angle_alpha   90.00
_cell.angle_beta   90.00
_cell.angle_gamma   90.00
#
_symmetry.space_group_name_H-M   'P 1'
#
loop_
_entity.id
_entity.type
_entity.pdbx_description
1 polymer ?
#
loop_
_entity_poly.entity_id
_entity_poly.type
_entity_poly.pdbx_seq_one_letter_code
_entity_poly.pdbx_strand_id
1 'polypeptide(L)'
;EDVSFEKYNSTKDWTLSEGNGLKTVYAKFRSAQGGTIIYSGQITLTGQSTDAKDEVVEIINDNSNCPLTKEQAYKTTINKSVYYITTNCTKRAFQRSDIYFSYFTSWKDVNLTDSKTLNLIPNDNLGFMPWGPKYDPKYGALVKTVTDPKVYLLLNNNKYWITNETTFNQLNYNWNWIEDIDQRLLEKYTTKEEITDTTTHPNYTLIKYENDPKVYRLEPDTTNPEQQVKRHIPNETEFNKLNFRFDRVVTVPDSEVYSEGENLES
;
A
#
# COMPACT_ATOMS: atom_id res chain seq x y z
N GLU A 1 -0.28 33.66 -0.12
CA GLU A 1 0.37 34.84 0.45
C GLU A 1 0.08 36.03 -0.43
N ASP A 2 -0.59 37.05 0.14
CA ASP A 2 -0.91 38.32 -0.52
C ASP A 2 0.33 39.20 -0.56
N VAL A 3 0.98 39.27 -1.71
CA VAL A 3 2.02 40.28 -1.97
C VAL A 3 1.38 41.41 -2.75
N SER A 4 1.32 42.61 -2.17
CA SER A 4 0.81 43.81 -2.84
C SER A 4 1.79 44.29 -3.91
N PHE A 5 1.27 44.82 -5.02
CA PHE A 5 2.10 45.41 -6.07
C PHE A 5 2.75 46.70 -5.58
N GLU A 6 4.05 46.85 -5.88
CA GLU A 6 4.82 48.07 -5.63
C GLU A 6 5.19 48.76 -6.95
N LYS A 7 5.64 50.03 -6.89
CA LYS A 7 6.10 50.78 -8.07
C LYS A 7 7.33 50.09 -8.67
N TYR A 8 7.36 49.95 -9.99
CA TYR A 8 8.47 49.31 -10.70
C TYR A 8 9.82 49.99 -10.41
N ASN A 9 10.82 49.16 -10.15
CA ASN A 9 12.23 49.52 -10.07
C ASN A 9 13.08 48.45 -10.79
N SER A 10 14.25 48.81 -11.31
CA SER A 10 15.12 47.88 -12.04
C SER A 10 15.84 46.89 -11.13
N THR A 11 15.92 47.16 -9.82
CA THR A 11 16.52 46.29 -8.81
C THR A 11 15.63 46.22 -7.57
N LYS A 12 15.72 45.11 -6.83
CA LYS A 12 15.07 44.90 -5.54
C LYS A 12 15.97 44.08 -4.63
N ASP A 13 16.21 44.57 -3.42
CA ASP A 13 16.89 43.79 -2.40
C ASP A 13 15.94 42.72 -1.87
N TRP A 14 16.38 41.47 -1.89
CA TRP A 14 15.60 40.33 -1.45
C TRP A 14 16.50 39.33 -0.72
N THR A 15 16.19 39.06 0.54
CA THR A 15 16.89 38.06 1.33
C THR A 15 16.34 36.67 0.98
N LEU A 16 17.20 35.78 0.49
CA LEU A 16 16.84 34.38 0.25
C LEU A 16 16.60 33.65 1.57
N SER A 17 15.69 32.67 1.54
CA SER A 17 15.49 31.80 2.69
C SER A 17 16.79 31.08 3.05
N GLU A 18 17.07 30.97 4.35
CA GLU A 18 18.25 30.29 4.86
C GLU A 18 18.35 28.84 4.35
N GLY A 19 19.57 28.34 4.25
CA GLY A 19 19.89 26.98 3.82
C GLY A 19 20.41 26.91 2.38
N ASN A 20 21.51 26.17 2.23
CA ASN A 20 22.14 25.92 0.93
C ASN A 20 21.21 25.12 -0.01
N GLY A 21 21.32 25.34 -1.32
CA GLY A 21 20.57 24.62 -2.35
C GLY A 21 20.07 25.51 -3.49
N LEU A 22 19.42 24.90 -4.48
CA LEU A 22 18.83 25.59 -5.63
C LEU A 22 17.56 26.34 -5.18
N LYS A 23 17.63 27.67 -5.17
CA LYS A 23 16.52 28.58 -4.91
C LYS A 23 15.94 29.03 -6.25
N THR A 24 14.61 29.01 -6.38
CA THR A 24 13.93 29.64 -7.53
C THR A 24 13.28 30.92 -7.05
N VAL A 25 13.68 32.05 -7.65
CA VAL A 25 13.13 33.37 -7.38
C VAL A 25 12.14 33.70 -8.49
N TYR A 26 10.98 34.24 -8.12
CA TYR A 26 9.93 34.67 -9.05
C TYR A 26 9.76 36.18 -8.97
N ALA A 27 9.58 36.84 -10.13
CA ALA A 27 9.23 38.24 -10.23
C ALA A 27 7.97 38.38 -11.09
N LYS A 28 6.91 38.94 -10.51
CA LYS A 28 5.65 39.23 -11.20
C LYS A 28 5.56 40.71 -11.53
N PHE A 29 5.48 41.05 -12.82
CA PHE A 29 5.32 42.42 -13.30
C PHE A 29 3.87 42.68 -13.71
N ARG A 30 3.43 43.93 -13.58
CA ARG A 30 2.09 44.38 -14.00
C ARG A 30 2.21 45.62 -14.88
N SER A 31 1.50 45.63 -16.01
CA SER A 31 1.39 46.81 -16.87
C SER A 31 0.40 47.83 -16.30
N ALA A 32 0.46 49.08 -16.78
CA ALA A 32 -0.50 50.12 -16.40
C ALA A 32 -1.95 49.75 -16.74
N GLN A 33 -2.16 48.94 -17.78
CA GLN A 33 -3.47 48.42 -18.19
C GLN A 33 -3.92 47.19 -17.38
N GLY A 34 -3.09 46.74 -16.43
CA GLY A 34 -3.44 45.71 -15.46
C GLY A 34 -3.01 44.28 -15.80
N GLY A 35 -2.47 44.03 -17.00
CA GLY A 35 -1.95 42.71 -17.40
C GLY A 35 -0.69 42.33 -16.64
N THR A 36 -0.48 41.02 -16.37
CA THR A 36 0.67 40.56 -15.58
C THR A 36 1.50 39.50 -16.29
N ILE A 37 2.82 39.51 -16.08
CA ILE A 37 3.76 38.48 -16.54
C ILE A 37 4.64 38.03 -15.37
N ILE A 38 5.08 36.78 -15.38
CA ILE A 38 5.98 36.22 -14.36
C ILE A 38 7.28 35.80 -15.04
N TYR A 39 8.40 36.23 -14.47
CA TYR A 39 9.73 35.70 -14.76
C TYR A 39 10.25 34.92 -13.57
N SER A 40 11.15 33.98 -13.81
CA SER A 40 11.85 33.24 -12.77
C SER A 40 13.34 33.14 -13.05
N GLY A 41 14.12 33.00 -11.99
CA GLY A 41 15.55 32.73 -12.05
C GLY A 41 15.93 31.70 -10.99
N GLN A 42 17.00 30.94 -11.24
CA GLN A 42 17.51 29.96 -10.30
C GLN A 42 18.86 30.41 -9.75
N ILE A 43 19.04 30.28 -8.44
CA ILE A 43 20.26 30.62 -7.72
C ILE A 43 20.64 29.41 -6.86
N THR A 44 21.83 28.86 -7.07
CA THR A 44 22.37 27.85 -6.15
C THR A 44 23.07 28.56 -5.00
N LEU A 45 22.44 28.58 -3.83
CA LEU A 45 23.00 29.18 -2.63
C LEU A 45 23.96 28.19 -1.95
N THR A 46 25.20 28.61 -1.70
CA THR A 46 26.24 27.81 -1.02
C THR A 46 26.93 28.64 0.07
N GLY A 47 27.59 27.99 1.02
CA GLY A 47 28.42 28.65 2.03
C GLY A 47 27.68 29.20 3.25
N GLN A 48 26.37 28.97 3.41
CA GLN A 48 25.68 29.24 4.68
C GLN A 48 25.98 28.08 5.64
N SER A 49 26.89 28.32 6.60
CA SER A 49 27.21 27.40 7.70
C SER A 49 26.51 27.87 8.97
N THR A 50 25.79 26.97 9.63
CA THR A 50 25.58 27.00 11.08
C THR A 50 25.72 25.58 11.61
N ASP A 51 26.56 25.44 12.62
CA ASP A 51 27.17 24.22 13.11
C ASP A 51 26.21 23.14 13.64
N ALA A 52 26.44 21.91 13.21
CA ALA A 52 26.30 20.71 14.04
C ALA A 52 27.24 19.63 13.50
N LYS A 53 28.34 19.43 14.25
CA LYS A 53 29.37 18.37 14.16
C LYS A 53 29.37 17.49 12.90
N ASP A 54 30.35 17.79 12.05
CA ASP A 54 30.99 16.82 11.18
C ASP A 54 31.52 15.63 11.99
N GLU A 55 30.96 14.45 11.75
CA GLU A 55 31.78 13.26 11.52
C GLU A 55 31.49 12.80 10.09
N VAL A 56 32.45 13.09 9.21
CA VAL A 56 32.50 12.60 7.84
C VAL A 56 32.92 11.13 7.91
N VAL A 57 32.02 10.21 7.58
CA VAL A 57 32.41 8.87 7.15
C VAL A 57 32.44 8.90 5.63
N GLU A 58 33.63 8.77 5.05
CA GLU A 58 33.79 8.48 3.63
C GLU A 58 33.12 7.13 3.34
N ILE A 59 32.02 7.13 2.58
CA ILE A 59 31.46 5.89 2.05
C ILE A 59 32.08 5.63 0.69
N ILE A 60 32.96 4.64 0.71
CA ILE A 60 33.58 3.95 -0.41
C ILE A 60 32.49 3.55 -1.39
N ASN A 61 32.71 3.81 -2.68
CA ASN A 61 31.91 3.25 -3.77
C ASN A 61 32.03 1.73 -3.76
N ASP A 62 31.15 1.07 -3.02
CA ASP A 62 30.85 -0.35 -3.16
C ASP A 62 29.36 -0.47 -3.47
N ASN A 63 29.04 -1.15 -4.57
CA ASN A 63 27.68 -1.43 -5.01
C ASN A 63 26.96 -2.45 -4.06
N SER A 64 27.42 -2.56 -2.81
CA SER A 64 26.94 -3.46 -1.77
C SER A 64 26.39 -2.73 -0.53
N ASN A 65 26.68 -1.43 -0.32
CA ASN A 65 26.23 -0.72 0.88
C ASN A 65 25.24 0.41 0.55
N CYS A 66 24.02 0.30 1.07
CA CYS A 66 22.99 1.31 0.86
C CYS A 66 23.28 2.55 1.72
N PRO A 67 23.16 3.79 1.20
CA PRO A 67 23.43 5.00 1.98
C PRO A 67 22.60 5.13 3.26
N LEU A 68 21.45 4.45 3.33
CA LEU A 68 20.59 4.39 4.50
C LEU A 68 20.25 2.94 4.82
N THR A 69 19.93 2.68 6.09
CA THR A 69 19.49 1.36 6.54
C THR A 69 18.25 0.93 5.78
N LYS A 70 18.32 -0.25 5.14
CA LYS A 70 17.21 -0.84 4.41
C LYS A 70 16.07 -1.20 5.36
N GLU A 71 14.88 -1.27 4.80
CA GLU A 71 13.62 -1.59 5.48
C GLU A 71 13.21 -0.60 6.58
N GLN A 72 13.76 0.62 6.52
CA GLN A 72 13.45 1.71 7.44
C GLN A 72 12.75 2.86 6.73
N ALA A 73 12.01 3.67 7.51
CA ALA A 73 11.38 4.89 7.05
C ALA A 73 12.26 6.11 7.33
N TYR A 74 12.36 7.03 6.37
CA TYR A 74 13.10 8.28 6.46
C TYR A 74 12.29 9.46 5.99
N LYS A 75 12.56 10.63 6.56
CA LYS A 75 12.13 11.92 6.03
C LYS A 75 13.27 12.93 6.13
N THR A 76 13.12 14.03 5.40
CA THR A 76 14.03 15.17 5.52
C THR A 76 13.39 16.25 6.39
N THR A 77 14.19 17.22 6.82
CA THR A 77 13.68 18.42 7.52
C THR A 77 12.95 19.38 6.58
N ILE A 78 13.26 19.34 5.28
CA ILE A 78 12.72 20.24 4.25
C ILE A 78 11.40 19.68 3.68
N ASN A 79 11.41 18.42 3.25
CA ASN A 79 10.24 17.71 2.71
C ASN A 79 9.76 16.67 3.72
N LYS A 80 8.48 16.79 4.10
CA LYS A 80 7.81 15.94 5.09
C LYS A 80 7.38 14.58 4.53
N SER A 81 7.48 14.33 3.22
CA SER A 81 7.24 13.02 2.63
C SER A 81 8.10 11.97 3.31
N VAL A 82 7.47 10.85 3.68
CA VAL A 82 8.13 9.72 4.32
C VAL A 82 8.43 8.66 3.26
N TYR A 83 9.69 8.29 3.16
CA TYR A 83 10.18 7.30 2.21
C TYR A 83 10.61 6.02 2.92
N TYR A 84 10.23 4.88 2.36
CA TYR A 84 10.73 3.57 2.75
C TYR A 84 11.93 3.20 1.89
N ILE A 85 13.02 2.73 2.52
CA ILE A 85 14.18 2.19 1.79
C ILE A 85 13.97 0.68 1.63
N THR A 86 13.91 0.20 0.39
CA THR A 86 13.65 -1.21 0.10
C THR A 86 14.90 -2.07 0.33
N THR A 87 14.72 -3.40 0.30
CA THR A 87 15.82 -4.39 0.33
C THR A 87 16.80 -4.22 -0.85
N ASN A 88 16.33 -3.66 -1.97
CA ASN A 88 17.12 -3.39 -3.17
C ASN A 88 17.80 -2.02 -3.15
N CYS A 89 17.79 -1.30 -2.02
CA CYS A 89 18.33 0.05 -1.91
C CYS A 89 17.69 1.05 -2.90
N THR A 90 16.38 0.97 -3.06
CA THR A 90 15.57 1.97 -3.74
C THR A 90 14.63 2.63 -2.72
N LYS A 91 14.04 3.79 -3.06
CA LYS A 91 13.08 4.47 -2.18
C LYS A 91 11.67 4.47 -2.77
N ARG A 92 10.68 4.24 -1.90
CA ARG A 92 9.24 4.30 -2.19
C ARG A 92 8.57 5.27 -1.24
N ALA A 93 7.57 6.02 -1.71
CA ALA A 93 6.85 6.97 -0.85
C ALA A 93 5.66 6.30 -0.15
N PHE A 94 5.47 6.61 1.14
CA PHE A 94 4.20 6.38 1.80
C PHE A 94 3.21 7.47 1.42
N GLN A 95 2.22 7.14 0.59
CA GLN A 95 1.19 8.10 0.15
C GLN A 95 0.06 8.24 1.16
N ARG A 96 -0.11 7.26 2.05
CA ARG A 96 -1.15 7.23 3.09
C ARG A 96 -0.56 6.80 4.43
N SER A 97 -1.11 7.34 5.51
CA SER A 97 -0.65 7.04 6.87
C SER A 97 -1.00 5.64 7.34
N ASP A 98 -2.13 5.09 6.90
CA ASP A 98 -2.53 3.72 7.24
C ASP A 98 -1.60 2.66 6.63
N ILE A 99 -1.15 2.89 5.39
CA ILE A 99 -0.08 2.09 4.78
C ILE A 99 1.20 2.22 5.61
N TYR A 100 1.61 3.42 6.02
CA TYR A 100 2.77 3.56 6.91
C TYR A 100 2.62 2.73 8.20
N PHE A 101 1.45 2.76 8.84
CA PHE A 101 1.18 2.01 10.07
C PHE A 101 1.08 0.50 9.87
N SER A 102 1.01 0.03 8.62
CA SER A 102 1.18 -1.40 8.31
C SER A 102 2.63 -1.87 8.25
N TYR A 103 3.60 -0.97 8.33
CA TYR A 103 5.04 -1.29 8.46
C TYR A 103 5.56 -0.92 9.86
N PHE A 104 5.17 0.25 10.35
CA PHE A 104 5.69 0.87 11.57
C PHE A 104 4.56 1.10 12.58
N THR A 105 4.90 1.21 13.86
CA THR A 105 3.88 1.31 14.94
C THR A 105 3.73 2.72 15.47
N SER A 106 4.70 3.59 15.19
CA SER A 106 4.69 4.97 15.65
C SER A 106 5.43 5.87 14.68
N TRP A 107 5.01 7.14 14.57
CA TRP A 107 5.78 8.15 13.84
C TRP A 107 7.20 8.37 14.37
N LYS A 108 7.51 7.88 15.58
CA LYS A 108 8.88 7.84 16.13
C LYS A 108 9.81 6.89 15.36
N ASP A 109 9.24 5.94 14.61
CA ASP A 109 9.99 5.00 13.77
C ASP A 109 10.45 5.65 12.45
N VAL A 110 10.12 6.93 12.20
CA VAL A 110 10.65 7.69 11.06
C VAL A 110 11.99 8.32 11.43
N ASN A 111 13.04 7.88 10.77
CA ASN A 111 14.39 8.43 10.90
C ASN A 111 14.52 9.76 10.14
N LEU A 112 15.40 10.63 10.64
CA LEU A 112 15.79 11.85 9.93
C LEU A 112 17.03 11.58 9.08
N THR A 113 17.06 12.15 7.88
CA THR A 113 18.23 12.20 7.00
C THR A 113 18.26 13.55 6.26
N ASP A 114 19.39 13.90 5.67
CA ASP A 114 19.51 15.07 4.82
C ASP A 114 19.10 14.76 3.36
N SER A 115 18.79 15.80 2.59
CA SER A 115 18.36 15.64 1.19
C SER A 115 19.46 15.09 0.29
N LYS A 116 20.74 15.33 0.57
CA LYS A 116 21.86 14.82 -0.23
C LYS A 116 21.91 13.30 -0.12
N THR A 117 21.90 12.77 1.10
CA THR A 117 21.90 11.33 1.40
C THR A 117 20.66 10.63 0.83
N LEU A 118 19.46 11.19 1.04
CA LEU A 118 18.23 10.60 0.49
C LEU A 118 18.20 10.62 -1.06
N ASN A 119 18.83 11.60 -1.70
CA ASN A 119 18.90 11.70 -3.16
C ASN A 119 19.90 10.73 -3.80
N LEU A 120 20.87 10.21 -3.05
CA LEU A 120 21.75 9.13 -3.52
C LEU A 120 21.00 7.81 -3.70
N ILE A 121 19.84 7.64 -3.06
CA ILE A 121 19.01 6.44 -3.20
C ILE A 121 18.09 6.58 -4.42
N PRO A 122 18.17 5.68 -5.41
CA PRO A 122 17.30 5.69 -6.58
C PRO A 122 15.82 5.52 -6.20
N ASN A 123 14.91 6.09 -7.00
CA ASN A 123 13.49 5.74 -6.89
C ASN A 123 13.28 4.29 -7.29
N ASP A 124 12.37 3.60 -6.59
CA ASP A 124 11.96 2.26 -7.00
C ASP A 124 11.09 2.32 -8.27
N ASN A 125 11.04 1.21 -9.01
CA ASN A 125 10.13 1.07 -10.15
C ASN A 125 8.66 1.24 -9.74
N LEU A 126 8.32 0.88 -8.50
CA LEU A 126 7.01 1.11 -7.90
C LEU A 126 7.05 2.38 -7.07
N GLY A 127 6.29 3.41 -7.47
CA GLY A 127 6.27 4.71 -6.80
C GLY A 127 5.49 4.77 -5.47
N PHE A 128 4.88 3.67 -5.04
CA PHE A 128 4.01 3.60 -3.86
C PHE A 128 4.33 2.38 -2.99
N MET A 129 3.85 2.40 -1.75
CA MET A 129 3.95 1.27 -0.81
C MET A 129 2.64 0.47 -0.78
N PRO A 130 2.68 -0.88 -0.90
CA PRO A 130 1.51 -1.75 -0.67
C PRO A 130 1.22 -1.89 0.83
N TRP A 131 0.20 -2.65 1.23
CA TRP A 131 0.00 -3.01 2.64
C TRP A 131 1.20 -3.80 3.17
N GLY A 132 1.75 -3.35 4.29
CA GLY A 132 2.97 -3.86 4.89
C GLY A 132 2.78 -5.08 5.79
N PRO A 133 3.89 -5.62 6.31
CA PRO A 133 3.90 -6.88 7.06
C PRO A 133 3.02 -6.90 8.31
N LYS A 134 2.68 -5.75 8.91
CA LYS A 134 1.82 -5.65 10.10
C LYS A 134 0.34 -5.48 9.75
N TYR A 135 0.00 -5.30 8.47
CA TYR A 135 -1.40 -5.35 8.05
C TYR A 135 -1.98 -6.73 8.36
N ASP A 136 -3.24 -6.76 8.77
CA ASP A 136 -4.00 -7.96 9.04
C ASP A 136 -5.14 -8.04 8.02
N PRO A 137 -4.95 -8.77 6.90
CA PRO A 137 -6.02 -8.98 5.94
C PRO A 137 -7.17 -9.72 6.62
N LYS A 138 -8.34 -9.12 6.56
CA LYS A 138 -9.55 -9.74 7.09
C LYS A 138 -9.91 -11.01 6.31
N TYR A 139 -10.69 -11.87 6.95
CA TYR A 139 -11.11 -13.16 6.40
C TYR A 139 -11.64 -13.07 4.96
N GLY A 140 -11.24 -14.02 4.11
CA GLY A 140 -11.65 -14.08 2.71
C GLY A 140 -10.98 -13.03 1.82
N ALA A 141 -9.88 -12.41 2.28
CA ALA A 141 -9.14 -11.46 1.46
C ALA A 141 -8.57 -12.12 0.19
N LEU A 142 -8.69 -11.40 -0.92
CA LEU A 142 -7.93 -11.67 -2.14
C LEU A 142 -6.73 -10.74 -2.14
N VAL A 143 -5.54 -11.29 -2.34
CA VAL A 143 -4.30 -10.51 -2.25
C VAL A 143 -3.36 -10.85 -3.39
N LYS A 144 -2.49 -9.91 -3.74
CA LYS A 144 -1.32 -10.16 -4.59
C LYS A 144 -0.15 -9.31 -4.14
N THR A 145 1.04 -9.64 -4.61
CA THR A 145 2.20 -8.78 -4.39
C THR A 145 2.35 -7.81 -5.55
N VAL A 146 3.07 -6.72 -5.32
CA VAL A 146 3.32 -5.71 -6.36
C VAL A 146 4.38 -6.16 -7.38
N THR A 147 5.05 -7.29 -7.14
CA THR A 147 6.10 -7.85 -8.01
C THR A 147 5.70 -9.16 -8.69
N ASP A 148 4.61 -9.80 -8.27
CA ASP A 148 4.10 -11.05 -8.84
C ASP A 148 2.59 -10.92 -9.11
N PRO A 149 2.11 -11.14 -10.36
CA PRO A 149 0.70 -11.03 -10.69
C PRO A 149 -0.20 -12.13 -10.09
N LYS A 150 0.36 -13.17 -9.46
CA LYS A 150 -0.45 -14.25 -8.86
C LYS A 150 -1.39 -13.72 -7.78
N VAL A 151 -2.66 -14.08 -7.90
CA VAL A 151 -3.72 -13.72 -6.94
C VAL A 151 -3.98 -14.89 -5.99
N TYR A 152 -3.94 -14.61 -4.70
CA TYR A 152 -4.17 -15.59 -3.65
C TYR A 152 -5.45 -15.29 -2.90
N LEU A 153 -6.25 -16.32 -2.64
CA LEU A 153 -7.35 -16.28 -1.68
C LEU A 153 -6.81 -16.69 -0.30
N LEU A 154 -7.09 -15.86 0.71
CA LEU A 154 -6.70 -16.10 2.10
C LEU A 154 -7.88 -16.64 2.90
N LEU A 155 -7.81 -17.90 3.29
CA LEU A 155 -8.81 -18.57 4.12
C LEU A 155 -8.11 -19.17 5.34
N ASN A 156 -8.57 -18.78 6.53
CA ASN A 156 -7.88 -19.09 7.79
C ASN A 156 -6.40 -18.63 7.71
N ASN A 157 -5.43 -19.48 8.08
CA ASN A 157 -3.99 -19.18 8.00
C ASN A 157 -3.34 -19.72 6.70
N ASN A 158 -4.13 -19.97 5.67
CA ASN A 158 -3.68 -20.55 4.41
C ASN A 158 -3.85 -19.58 3.24
N LYS A 159 -3.03 -19.75 2.21
CA LYS A 159 -3.15 -19.08 0.91
C LYS A 159 -3.33 -20.10 -0.20
N TYR A 160 -4.26 -19.81 -1.09
CA TYR A 160 -4.62 -20.65 -2.24
C TYR A 160 -4.44 -19.83 -3.51
N TRP A 161 -3.61 -20.30 -4.44
CA TRP A 161 -3.38 -19.59 -5.69
C TRP A 161 -4.55 -19.82 -6.65
N ILE A 162 -5.21 -18.75 -7.10
CA ILE A 162 -6.15 -18.81 -8.21
C ILE A 162 -5.35 -18.74 -9.50
N THR A 163 -5.27 -19.87 -10.20
CA THR A 163 -4.21 -20.10 -11.20
C THR A 163 -4.25 -19.19 -12.42
N ASN A 164 -5.43 -18.64 -12.76
CA ASN A 164 -5.60 -17.79 -13.94
C ASN A 164 -6.88 -16.94 -13.87
N GLU A 165 -6.97 -15.97 -14.79
CA GLU A 165 -8.11 -15.04 -14.92
C GLU A 165 -9.44 -15.75 -15.22
N THR A 166 -9.43 -16.81 -16.05
CA THR A 166 -10.63 -17.57 -16.38
C THR A 166 -11.24 -18.19 -15.12
N THR A 167 -10.42 -18.85 -14.30
CA THR A 167 -10.85 -19.40 -13.01
C THR A 167 -11.36 -18.32 -12.07
N PHE A 168 -10.65 -17.20 -11.97
CA PHE A 168 -11.07 -16.06 -11.13
C PHE A 168 -12.46 -15.53 -11.51
N ASN A 169 -12.69 -15.33 -12.81
CA ASN A 169 -13.95 -14.80 -13.34
C ASN A 169 -15.10 -15.81 -13.25
N GLN A 170 -14.84 -17.09 -13.53
CA GLN A 170 -15.87 -18.15 -13.49
C GLN A 170 -16.33 -18.47 -12.07
N LEU A 171 -15.43 -18.33 -11.08
CA LEU A 171 -15.77 -18.38 -9.66
C LEU A 171 -16.31 -17.03 -9.12
N ASN A 172 -16.73 -16.11 -9.99
CA ASN A 172 -17.38 -14.84 -9.62
C ASN A 172 -16.61 -13.99 -8.57
N TYR A 173 -15.29 -14.14 -8.47
CA TYR A 173 -14.47 -13.23 -7.68
C TYR A 173 -14.40 -11.87 -8.36
N ASN A 174 -14.25 -10.81 -7.57
CA ASN A 174 -14.21 -9.44 -8.09
C ASN A 174 -12.78 -8.88 -8.05
N TRP A 175 -12.29 -8.37 -9.18
CA TRP A 175 -10.94 -7.79 -9.29
C TRP A 175 -10.70 -6.62 -8.32
N ASN A 176 -11.74 -5.86 -7.98
CA ASN A 176 -11.66 -4.76 -7.02
C ASN A 176 -11.51 -5.22 -5.57
N TRP A 177 -11.63 -6.52 -5.30
CA TRP A 177 -11.38 -7.10 -3.97
C TRP A 177 -9.90 -7.37 -3.72
N ILE A 178 -9.07 -7.33 -4.76
CA ILE A 178 -7.65 -7.67 -4.66
C ILE A 178 -6.91 -6.54 -3.94
N GLU A 179 -6.23 -6.89 -2.86
CA GLU A 179 -5.42 -6.00 -2.04
C GLU A 179 -3.92 -6.21 -2.39
N ASP A 180 -3.21 -5.14 -2.74
CA ASP A 180 -1.77 -5.19 -2.95
C ASP A 180 -1.04 -5.24 -1.58
N ILE A 181 -0.25 -6.29 -1.37
CA ILE A 181 0.47 -6.55 -0.11
C ILE A 181 1.98 -6.71 -0.32
N ASP A 182 2.74 -6.52 0.76
CA ASP A 182 4.16 -6.84 0.85
C ASP A 182 4.38 -8.36 0.87
N GLN A 183 5.41 -8.82 0.18
CA GLN A 183 5.78 -10.25 0.12
C GLN A 183 5.91 -10.88 1.51
N ARG A 184 6.49 -10.16 2.48
CA ARG A 184 6.68 -10.66 3.86
C ARG A 184 5.36 -10.89 4.59
N LEU A 185 4.27 -10.21 4.19
CA LEU A 185 2.94 -10.49 4.71
C LEU A 185 2.44 -11.82 4.14
N LEU A 186 2.53 -12.01 2.82
CA LEU A 186 2.06 -13.22 2.14
C LEU A 186 2.79 -14.48 2.64
N GLU A 187 4.06 -14.34 3.04
CA GLU A 187 4.89 -15.41 3.60
C GLU A 187 4.43 -15.90 4.98
N LYS A 188 3.56 -15.17 5.68
CA LYS A 188 2.95 -15.62 6.94
C LYS A 188 1.89 -16.71 6.74
N TYR A 189 1.35 -16.83 5.53
CA TYR A 189 0.30 -17.80 5.21
C TYR A 189 0.89 -19.08 4.64
N THR A 190 0.34 -20.21 5.07
CA THR A 190 0.75 -21.54 4.59
C THR A 190 0.21 -21.77 3.19
N THR A 191 1.09 -22.11 2.24
CA THR A 191 0.67 -22.47 0.88
C THR A 191 -0.14 -23.76 0.89
N LYS A 192 -1.31 -23.74 0.26
CA LYS A 192 -2.16 -24.89 0.03
C LYS A 192 -2.30 -25.18 -1.46
N GLU A 193 -3.16 -26.15 -1.78
CA GLU A 193 -3.51 -26.50 -3.15
C GLU A 193 -3.96 -25.29 -3.98
N GLU A 194 -3.78 -25.42 -5.29
CA GLU A 194 -4.15 -24.40 -6.26
C GLU A 194 -5.65 -24.49 -6.57
N ILE A 195 -6.28 -23.34 -6.78
CA ILE A 195 -7.66 -23.25 -7.25
C ILE A 195 -7.62 -23.26 -8.78
N THR A 196 -8.00 -24.41 -9.33
CA THR A 196 -8.10 -24.68 -10.77
C THR A 196 -9.54 -24.99 -11.21
N ASP A 197 -10.38 -25.46 -10.29
CA ASP A 197 -11.82 -25.69 -10.54
C ASP A 197 -12.52 -24.37 -10.84
N THR A 198 -13.51 -24.41 -11.74
CA THR A 198 -14.22 -23.24 -12.26
C THR A 198 -15.71 -23.27 -11.97
N THR A 199 -16.16 -24.29 -11.24
CA THR A 199 -17.56 -24.63 -11.00
C THR A 199 -17.90 -24.66 -9.53
N THR A 200 -16.92 -24.85 -8.66
CA THR A 200 -17.09 -24.94 -7.21
C THR A 200 -16.02 -24.16 -6.47
N HIS A 201 -16.38 -23.70 -5.27
CA HIS A 201 -15.51 -22.89 -4.44
C HIS A 201 -14.77 -23.73 -3.40
N PRO A 202 -13.54 -23.34 -3.01
CA PRO A 202 -12.80 -24.08 -2.00
C PRO A 202 -13.52 -24.02 -0.64
N ASN A 203 -13.22 -25.01 0.20
CA ASN A 203 -13.66 -25.01 1.59
C ASN A 203 -13.29 -23.69 2.27
N TYR A 204 -14.17 -23.25 3.16
CA TYR A 204 -14.14 -22.01 3.91
C TYR A 204 -14.53 -20.74 3.11
N THR A 205 -14.92 -20.87 1.85
CA THR A 205 -15.47 -19.73 1.09
C THR A 205 -16.83 -19.31 1.63
N LEU A 206 -17.07 -17.99 1.70
CA LEU A 206 -18.40 -17.44 1.98
C LEU A 206 -19.16 -17.26 0.68
N ILE A 207 -20.34 -17.87 0.61
CA ILE A 207 -21.22 -17.79 -0.56
C ILE A 207 -22.62 -17.31 -0.18
N LYS A 208 -23.33 -16.79 -1.17
CA LYS A 208 -24.79 -16.68 -1.18
C LYS A 208 -25.30 -17.07 -2.56
N TYR A 209 -26.53 -17.55 -2.63
CA TYR A 209 -27.16 -17.86 -3.91
C TYR A 209 -27.77 -16.59 -4.53
N GLU A 210 -27.91 -16.55 -5.86
CA GLU A 210 -28.49 -15.41 -6.57
C GLU A 210 -29.90 -15.06 -6.06
N ASN A 211 -30.70 -16.09 -5.75
CA ASN A 211 -32.10 -15.94 -5.35
C ASN A 211 -32.36 -16.24 -3.86
N ASP A 212 -31.31 -16.42 -3.05
CA ASP A 212 -31.42 -16.61 -1.59
C ASP A 212 -30.47 -15.63 -0.86
N PRO A 213 -31.00 -14.69 -0.04
CA PRO A 213 -30.18 -13.74 0.68
C PRO A 213 -29.34 -14.36 1.80
N LYS A 214 -29.57 -15.62 2.17
CA LYS A 214 -28.80 -16.31 3.21
C LYS A 214 -27.34 -16.44 2.81
N VAL A 215 -26.47 -16.27 3.81
CA VAL A 215 -25.03 -16.43 3.66
C VAL A 215 -24.62 -17.75 4.27
N TYR A 216 -23.76 -18.47 3.55
CA TYR A 216 -23.24 -19.76 3.95
C TYR A 216 -21.72 -19.72 3.94
N ARG A 217 -21.09 -20.55 4.79
CA ARG A 217 -19.70 -20.94 4.63
C ARG A 217 -19.63 -22.36 4.12
N LEU A 218 -18.80 -22.61 3.12
CA LEU A 218 -18.51 -23.96 2.65
C LEU A 218 -17.54 -24.65 3.62
N GLU A 219 -17.77 -25.92 3.96
CA GLU A 219 -16.88 -26.68 4.85
C GLU A 219 -16.80 -28.16 4.45
N PRO A 220 -15.72 -28.88 4.81
CA PRO A 220 -15.72 -30.32 4.73
C PRO A 220 -16.85 -30.91 5.59
N ASP A 221 -17.52 -31.93 5.10
CA ASP A 221 -18.48 -32.70 5.89
C ASP A 221 -17.78 -33.41 7.06
N THR A 222 -18.41 -33.39 8.24
CA THR A 222 -17.83 -33.94 9.48
C THR A 222 -17.75 -35.46 9.48
N THR A 223 -18.57 -36.13 8.67
CA THR A 223 -18.64 -37.58 8.50
C THR A 223 -17.87 -38.07 7.28
N ASN A 224 -17.79 -37.24 6.22
CA ASN A 224 -17.03 -37.53 5.02
C ASN A 224 -16.24 -36.30 4.54
N PRO A 225 -14.98 -36.10 5.00
CA PRO A 225 -14.19 -34.92 4.67
C PRO A 225 -13.89 -34.69 3.18
N GLU A 226 -14.15 -35.67 2.30
CA GLU A 226 -14.06 -35.52 0.84
C GLU A 226 -15.28 -34.80 0.23
N GLN A 227 -16.37 -34.67 0.99
CA GLN A 227 -17.57 -33.94 0.58
C GLN A 227 -17.59 -32.55 1.21
N GLN A 228 -18.17 -31.61 0.46
CA GLN A 228 -18.38 -30.24 0.93
C GLN A 228 -19.85 -30.01 1.27
N VAL A 229 -20.08 -29.39 2.42
CA VAL A 229 -21.39 -28.92 2.88
C VAL A 229 -21.42 -27.40 2.88
N LYS A 230 -22.60 -26.81 2.77
CA LYS A 230 -22.84 -25.41 3.10
C LYS A 230 -23.39 -25.30 4.51
N ARG A 231 -22.83 -24.40 5.31
CA ARG A 231 -23.29 -24.12 6.68
C ARG A 231 -23.86 -22.72 6.74
N HIS A 232 -25.16 -22.63 7.06
CA HIS A 232 -25.86 -21.36 7.13
C HIS A 232 -25.39 -20.52 8.32
N ILE A 233 -25.15 -19.22 8.09
CA ILE A 233 -24.85 -18.25 9.15
C ILE A 233 -26.18 -17.55 9.53
N PRO A 234 -26.76 -17.82 10.71
CA PRO A 234 -28.18 -17.55 10.96
C PRO A 234 -28.59 -16.08 10.93
N ASN A 235 -27.66 -15.16 11.24
CA ASN A 235 -27.94 -13.73 11.32
C ASN A 235 -26.65 -12.90 11.27
N GLU A 236 -26.82 -11.58 11.11
CA GLU A 236 -25.72 -10.61 11.06
C GLU A 236 -24.89 -10.56 12.36
N THR A 237 -25.49 -10.84 13.52
CA THR A 237 -24.74 -10.87 14.78
C THR A 237 -23.70 -11.99 14.78
N GLU A 238 -24.08 -13.20 14.39
CA GLU A 238 -23.13 -14.31 14.25
C GLU A 238 -22.10 -14.04 13.15
N PHE A 239 -22.52 -13.50 12.01
CA PHE A 239 -21.61 -13.09 10.93
C PHE A 239 -20.51 -12.12 11.41
N ASN A 240 -20.90 -11.12 12.20
CA ASN A 240 -19.96 -10.13 12.75
C ASN A 240 -19.06 -10.72 13.85
N LYS A 241 -19.58 -11.61 14.72
CA LYS A 241 -18.77 -12.29 15.73
C LYS A 241 -17.69 -13.19 15.12
N LEU A 242 -17.99 -13.82 13.99
CA LEU A 242 -17.04 -14.61 13.18
C LEU A 242 -16.01 -13.73 12.44
N ASN A 243 -16.12 -12.40 12.54
CA ASN A 243 -15.24 -11.41 11.91
C ASN A 243 -15.19 -11.55 10.37
N PHE A 244 -16.31 -11.95 9.77
CA PHE A 244 -16.47 -12.05 8.33
C PHE A 244 -16.76 -10.70 7.68
N ARG A 245 -16.66 -10.67 6.35
CA ARG A 245 -16.84 -9.48 5.52
C ARG A 245 -17.94 -9.70 4.50
N PHE A 246 -18.99 -8.88 4.56
CA PHE A 246 -20.08 -8.95 3.58
C PHE A 246 -19.59 -8.67 2.15
N ASP A 247 -18.55 -7.83 2.00
CA ASP A 247 -17.91 -7.55 0.71
C ASP A 247 -16.94 -8.66 0.24
N ARG A 248 -16.92 -9.81 0.93
CA ARG A 248 -16.19 -11.03 0.56
C ARG A 248 -17.12 -12.25 0.46
N VAL A 249 -18.43 -12.02 0.33
CA VAL A 249 -19.40 -13.08 0.05
C VAL A 249 -19.57 -13.21 -1.47
N VAL A 250 -19.20 -14.35 -2.02
CA VAL A 250 -19.36 -14.64 -3.45
C VAL A 250 -20.82 -14.94 -3.74
N THR A 251 -21.35 -14.41 -4.84
CA THR A 251 -22.68 -14.78 -5.32
C THR A 251 -22.55 -15.92 -6.32
N VAL A 252 -23.20 -17.05 -6.04
CA VAL A 252 -23.11 -18.27 -6.85
C VAL A 252 -24.47 -18.58 -7.49
N PRO A 253 -24.50 -19.22 -8.67
CA PRO A 253 -25.75 -19.63 -9.31
C PRO A 253 -26.44 -20.73 -8.49
N ASP A 254 -27.76 -20.82 -8.59
CA ASP A 254 -28.56 -21.87 -7.93
C ASP A 254 -28.19 -23.30 -8.40
N SER A 255 -27.45 -23.42 -9.51
CA SER A 255 -26.89 -24.70 -10.00
C SER A 255 -25.67 -25.20 -9.22
N GLU A 256 -25.01 -24.36 -8.42
CA GLU A 256 -23.88 -24.74 -7.57
C GLU A 256 -24.38 -25.31 -6.23
N VAL A 257 -24.71 -26.61 -6.23
CA VAL A 257 -25.45 -27.24 -5.12
C VAL A 257 -24.52 -27.95 -4.14
N TYR A 258 -24.72 -27.66 -2.86
CA TYR A 258 -24.06 -28.32 -1.73
C TYR A 258 -25.07 -28.95 -0.78
N SER A 259 -24.70 -30.03 -0.11
CA SER A 259 -25.48 -30.59 1.00
C SER A 259 -25.51 -29.60 2.19
N GLU A 260 -26.60 -29.62 2.95
CA GLU A 260 -26.76 -28.77 4.13
C GLU A 260 -25.98 -29.35 5.33
N GLY A 261 -25.14 -28.52 5.96
CA GLY A 261 -24.50 -28.82 7.23
C GLY A 261 -25.19 -28.09 8.39
N GLU A 262 -24.73 -28.35 9.62
CA GLU A 262 -25.21 -27.60 10.79
C GLU A 262 -24.92 -26.10 10.66
N ASN A 263 -25.76 -25.25 11.25
CA ASN A 263 -25.54 -23.80 11.28
C ASN A 263 -24.13 -23.47 11.80
N LEU A 264 -23.59 -22.36 11.30
CA LEU A 264 -22.31 -21.81 11.75
C LEU A 264 -22.55 -20.61 12.67
N GLU A 265 -22.14 -20.76 13.93
CA GLU A 265 -22.29 -19.80 15.01
C GLU A 265 -20.95 -19.72 15.79
N SER A 266 -20.67 -18.60 16.46
CA SER A 266 -19.39 -18.36 17.16
C SER A 266 -19.34 -18.92 18.57
#